data_AF-A0AAV0XF53-F1
#
_entry.id   AF-A0AAV0XF53-F1
#
_cell.length_a   1.000
_cell.length_b   1.000
_cell.length_c   1.000
_cell.angle_alpha   90.00
_cell.angle_beta   90.00
_cell.angle_gamma   90.00
#
_symmetry.space_group_name_H-M   'P 1'
#
loop_
_entity.id
_entity.type
_entity.pdbx_description
1 polymer ?
#
loop_
_entity_poly.entity_id
_entity_poly.type
_entity_poly.pdbx_seq_one_letter_code
_entity_poly.pdbx_strand_id
1 'polypeptide(L)'
;MLNIGGLNAQIIFQENTSIRKTRLVFLKTLAHQLMQEQMEYRLTLDCLPKQIKLRLNEYCNIIRPNVGEIQRVRASGRCTFCDRSKDCKATKVCTNCARLICRDHIIETCPDCFEAS
;
A
#
# COMPACT_ATOMS: atom_id res chain seq x y z
N MET A 1 19.28 28.18 14.91
CA MET A 1 18.75 28.60 13.59
C MET A 1 17.39 27.97 13.26
N LEU A 2 17.23 26.63 13.27
CA LEU A 2 15.98 25.96 12.86
C LEU A 2 14.72 26.40 13.63
N ASN A 3 14.80 26.58 14.95
CA ASN A 3 13.65 27.01 15.75
C ASN A 3 13.13 28.40 15.34
N ILE A 4 14.05 29.34 15.10
CA ILE A 4 13.73 30.70 14.69
C ILE A 4 13.18 30.68 13.26
N GLY A 5 13.82 29.93 12.36
CA GLY A 5 13.37 29.77 10.98
C GLY A 5 11.95 29.21 10.89
N GLY A 6 11.63 28.17 11.65
CA GLY A 6 10.28 27.59 11.67
C GLY A 6 9.21 28.55 12.19
N LEU A 7 9.54 29.37 13.20
CA LEU A 7 8.63 30.37 13.75
C LEU A 7 8.37 31.50 12.74
N ASN A 8 9.44 32.02 12.14
CA ASN A 8 9.35 33.08 11.14
C ASN A 8 8.61 32.60 9.89
N ALA A 9 8.89 31.39 9.42
CA ALA A 9 8.20 30.79 8.28
C ALA A 9 6.70 30.64 8.55
N GLN A 10 6.29 30.25 9.77
CA GLN A 10 4.88 30.13 10.13
C GLN A 10 4.17 31.49 10.11
N ILE A 11 4.82 32.54 10.63
CA ILE A 11 4.27 33.91 10.61
C ILE A 11 4.07 34.35 9.16
N ILE A 12 5.10 34.25 8.32
CA ILE A 12 5.03 34.64 6.91
C ILE A 12 3.93 33.86 6.17
N PHE A 13 3.84 32.54 6.40
CA PHE A 13 2.77 31.71 5.80
C PHE A 13 1.38 32.20 6.22
N GLN A 14 1.17 32.48 7.51
CA GLN A 14 -0.11 32.92 8.02
C GLN A 14 -0.51 34.29 7.46
N GLU A 15 0.42 35.24 7.41
CA GLU A 15 0.14 36.58 6.88
C GLU A 15 -0.16 36.54 5.37
N ASN A 16 0.55 35.72 4.61
CA ASN A 16 0.34 35.63 3.15
C ASN A 16 -0.94 34.87 2.76
N THR A 17 -1.40 33.93 3.58
CA THR A 17 -2.53 33.06 3.22
C THR A 17 -3.80 33.34 4.02
N SER A 18 -3.70 34.11 5.11
CA SER A 18 -4.74 34.23 6.15
C SER A 18 -5.16 32.89 6.79
N ILE A 19 -4.44 31.79 6.51
CA ILE A 19 -4.73 30.46 7.07
C ILE A 19 -4.00 30.31 8.39
N ARG A 20 -4.75 30.16 9.48
CA ARG A 20 -4.19 29.85 10.80
C ARG A 20 -4.00 28.34 10.97
N LYS A 21 -2.77 27.93 11.25
CA LYS A 21 -2.42 26.57 11.67
C LYS A 21 -1.81 26.60 13.05
N THR A 22 -2.07 25.56 13.85
CA THR A 22 -1.27 25.36 15.08
C THR A 22 0.18 25.08 14.69
N ARG A 23 1.11 25.45 15.57
CA ARG A 23 2.55 25.23 15.33
C ARG A 23 2.88 23.77 15.01
N LEU A 24 2.23 22.83 15.72
CA LEU A 24 2.40 21.40 15.47
C LEU A 24 1.98 21.01 14.04
N VAL A 25 0.82 21.48 13.58
CA VAL A 25 0.32 21.16 12.24
C VAL A 25 1.22 21.78 11.18
N PHE A 26 1.60 23.05 11.35
CA PHE A 26 2.50 23.74 10.41
C PHE A 26 3.84 22.99 10.28
N LEU A 27 4.48 22.66 11.40
CA LEU A 27 5.78 21.97 11.39
C LEU A 27 5.67 20.55 10.83
N LYS A 28 4.58 19.83 11.09
CA LYS A 28 4.35 18.50 10.48
C LYS A 28 4.22 18.60 8.96
N THR A 29 3.45 19.57 8.46
CA THR A 29 3.32 19.81 7.01
C THR A 29 4.66 20.20 6.40
N LEU A 30 5.38 21.13 7.02
CA LEU A 30 6.69 21.58 6.53
C LEU A 30 7.70 20.43 6.49
N ALA A 31 7.78 19.63 7.57
CA ALA A 31 8.67 18.47 7.63
C ALA A 31 8.33 17.46 6.54
N HIS A 32 7.04 17.20 6.31
CA HIS A 32 6.61 16.29 5.25
C HIS A 32 7.04 16.79 3.86
N GLN A 33 6.79 18.07 3.56
CA GLN A 33 7.15 18.69 2.28
C GLN A 33 8.67 18.67 2.05
N LEU A 34 9.47 18.99 3.07
CA LEU A 34 10.94 18.97 2.96
C LEU A 34 11.51 17.56 2.75
N MET A 35 10.81 16.52 3.21
CA MET A 35 11.27 15.14 3.08
C MET A 35 10.75 14.45 1.81
N GLN A 36 9.77 15.00 1.11
CA GLN A 36 9.04 14.31 0.05
C GLN A 36 9.96 13.71 -1.02
N GLU A 37 10.81 14.52 -1.63
CA GLU A 37 11.73 14.07 -2.68
C GLU A 37 12.68 12.95 -2.20
N GLN A 38 13.16 13.05 -0.97
CA GLN A 38 14.05 12.05 -0.38
C GLN A 38 13.31 10.74 -0.07
N MET A 39 12.04 10.82 0.34
CA MET A 39 11.21 9.64 0.56
C MET A 39 10.91 8.92 -0.76
N GLU A 40 10.57 9.67 -1.81
CA GLU A 40 10.33 9.15 -3.16
C GLU A 40 11.59 8.52 -3.76
N TYR A 41 12.74 9.18 -3.67
CA TYR A 41 14.02 8.62 -4.10
C TYR A 41 14.34 7.31 -3.38
N ARG A 42 14.14 7.23 -2.06
CA ARG A 42 14.42 6.00 -1.31
C ARG A 42 13.52 4.83 -1.71
N LEU A 43 12.32 5.08 -2.21
CA LEU A 43 11.42 4.04 -2.70
C LEU A 43 11.94 3.36 -3.97
N THR A 44 12.81 4.01 -4.74
CA THR A 44 13.43 3.43 -5.94
C THR A 44 14.57 2.47 -5.61
N LEU A 45 15.04 2.42 -4.35
CA LEU A 45 16.13 1.54 -3.94
C LEU A 45 15.63 0.11 -3.70
N ASP A 46 16.24 -0.87 -4.36
CA ASP A 46 15.87 -2.28 -4.20
C ASP A 46 16.21 -2.83 -2.81
N CYS A 47 17.31 -2.37 -2.23
CA CYS A 47 17.82 -2.83 -0.94
C CYS A 47 17.06 -2.30 0.28
N LEU A 48 16.03 -1.49 0.10
CA LEU A 48 15.29 -0.92 1.23
C LEU A 48 14.45 -2.00 1.94
N PRO A 49 14.56 -2.16 3.27
CA PRO A 49 13.78 -3.13 4.02
C PRO A 49 12.27 -2.98 3.79
N LYS A 50 11.56 -4.11 3.66
CA LYS A 50 10.11 -4.14 3.35
C LYS A 50 9.27 -3.26 4.26
N GLN A 51 9.51 -3.28 5.57
CA GLN A 51 8.76 -2.45 6.52
C GLN A 51 8.98 -0.94 6.30
N ILE A 52 10.21 -0.54 5.93
CA ILE A 52 10.51 0.86 5.61
C ILE A 52 9.84 1.25 4.30
N LYS A 53 9.90 0.39 3.27
CA LYS A 53 9.18 0.58 2.01
C LYS A 53 7.68 0.76 2.27
N LEU A 54 7.06 -0.06 3.12
CA LEU A 54 5.64 0.05 3.46
C LEU A 54 5.31 1.43 4.04
N ARG A 55 6.03 1.85 5.08
CA ARG A 55 5.81 3.16 5.72
C ARG A 55 6.06 4.32 4.77
N LEU A 56 7.09 4.26 3.93
CA LEU A 56 7.35 5.31 2.94
C LEU A 56 6.24 5.42 1.89
N ASN A 57 5.65 4.31 1.45
CA ASN A 57 4.50 4.35 0.55
C ASN A 57 3.28 5.03 1.22
N GLU A 58 3.02 4.75 2.50
CA GLU A 58 1.98 5.44 3.29
C GLU A 58 2.24 6.95 3.35
N TYR A 59 3.49 7.36 3.64
CA TYR A 59 3.83 8.77 3.69
C TYR A 59 3.72 9.46 2.32
N CYS A 60 4.15 8.82 1.24
CA CYS A 60 4.11 9.43 -0.10
C CYS A 60 2.71 9.40 -0.74
N ASN A 61 1.68 8.91 -0.05
CA ASN A 61 0.33 8.68 -0.59
C ASN A 61 0.32 7.89 -1.91
N ILE A 62 1.33 7.04 -2.13
CA ILE A 62 1.36 6.16 -3.29
C ILE A 62 0.38 5.03 -2.96
N ILE A 63 -0.85 5.17 -3.45
CA ILE A 63 -1.82 4.08 -3.48
C ILE A 63 -1.24 3.04 -4.43
N ARG A 64 -0.48 2.09 -3.91
CA ARG A 64 -0.20 0.88 -4.67
C ARG A 64 -1.53 0.12 -4.77
N PRO A 65 -1.91 -0.38 -5.95
CA PRO A 65 -2.97 -1.38 -6.00
C PRO A 65 -2.58 -2.47 -5.01
N ASN A 66 -3.52 -2.84 -4.13
CA ASN A 66 -3.34 -3.91 -3.15
C ASN A 66 -2.64 -5.07 -3.88
N VAL A 67 -1.36 -5.28 -3.60
CA VAL A 67 -0.68 -6.51 -4.01
C VAL A 67 -1.38 -7.55 -3.16
N GLY A 68 -2.40 -8.20 -3.77
CA GLY A 68 -3.49 -8.84 -3.05
C GLY A 68 -2.98 -9.54 -1.81
N GLU A 69 -3.54 -9.20 -0.65
CA GLU A 69 -3.24 -9.94 0.58
C GLU A 69 -3.30 -11.41 0.23
N ILE A 70 -2.20 -12.15 0.46
CA ILE A 70 -2.21 -13.60 0.28
C ILE A 70 -3.36 -14.08 1.13
N GLN A 71 -4.45 -14.49 0.47
CA GLN A 71 -5.71 -14.79 1.12
C GLN A 71 -5.47 -16.08 1.92
N ARG A 72 -5.02 -15.92 3.17
CA ARG A 72 -4.71 -17.03 4.08
C ARG A 72 -6.05 -17.62 4.48
N VAL A 73 -6.52 -18.59 3.72
CA VAL A 73 -7.70 -19.36 4.08
C VAL A 73 -7.39 -20.05 5.40
N ARG A 74 -8.04 -19.61 6.49
CA ARG A 74 -7.78 -20.15 7.85
C ARG A 74 -8.16 -21.62 8.00
N ALA A 75 -8.93 -22.19 7.06
CA ALA A 75 -9.30 -23.60 7.04
C ALA A 75 -9.40 -24.13 5.61
N SER A 76 -8.91 -25.34 5.38
CA SER A 76 -9.13 -26.08 4.14
C SER A 76 -10.59 -26.52 4.01
N GLY A 77 -11.16 -26.51 2.80
CA GLY A 77 -12.53 -26.97 2.54
C GLY A 77 -12.68 -27.61 1.16
N ARG A 78 -13.91 -27.88 0.70
CA ARG A 78 -14.16 -28.47 -0.63
C ARG A 78 -14.03 -27.43 -1.73
N CYS A 79 -13.48 -27.83 -2.88
CA CYS A 79 -13.55 -27.02 -4.10
C CYS A 79 -15.00 -26.78 -4.53
N THR A 80 -15.34 -25.52 -4.80
CA THR A 80 -16.68 -25.10 -5.25
C THR A 80 -17.00 -25.45 -6.70
N PHE A 81 -15.97 -25.81 -7.50
CA PHE A 81 -16.09 -26.10 -8.93
C PHE A 81 -16.03 -27.59 -9.24
N CYS A 82 -15.67 -28.43 -8.27
CA CYS A 82 -15.75 -29.88 -8.42
C CYS A 82 -17.18 -30.38 -8.20
N ASP A 83 -17.57 -31.41 -8.95
CA ASP A 83 -18.75 -32.20 -8.60
C ASP A 83 -18.66 -32.74 -7.18
N ARG A 84 -19.82 -32.88 -6.53
CA ARG A 84 -19.89 -33.36 -5.13
C ARG A 84 -19.29 -34.75 -4.95
N SER A 85 -19.31 -35.59 -5.99
CA SER A 85 -18.75 -36.94 -5.99
C SER A 85 -17.22 -36.98 -5.94
N LYS A 86 -16.52 -35.94 -6.43
CA LYS A 86 -15.05 -35.87 -6.42
C LYS A 86 -14.45 -35.53 -5.04
N ASP A 87 -15.23 -34.87 -4.19
CA ASP A 87 -14.84 -34.43 -2.84
C ASP A 87 -13.40 -33.84 -2.73
N CYS A 88 -13.03 -33.00 -3.69
CA CYS A 88 -11.67 -32.45 -3.75
C CYS A 88 -11.45 -31.37 -2.71
N LYS A 89 -10.39 -31.51 -1.90
CA LYS A 89 -9.97 -30.55 -0.89
C LYS A 89 -9.19 -29.39 -1.52
N ALA A 90 -9.60 -28.17 -1.23
CA ALA A 90 -9.00 -26.91 -1.64
C ALA A 90 -8.46 -26.13 -0.43
N THR A 91 -7.31 -25.50 -0.62
CA THR A 91 -6.65 -24.62 0.35
C THR A 91 -6.44 -23.20 -0.18
N LYS A 92 -6.74 -22.98 -1.47
CA LYS A 92 -6.67 -21.69 -2.17
C LYS A 92 -8.10 -21.22 -2.48
N VAL A 93 -8.24 -19.91 -2.68
CA VAL A 93 -9.49 -19.26 -3.10
C VAL A 93 -9.28 -18.47 -4.39
N CYS A 94 -10.33 -18.30 -5.19
CA CYS A 94 -10.31 -17.44 -6.36
C CYS A 94 -10.06 -15.99 -5.95
N THR A 95 -9.09 -15.32 -6.59
CA THR A 95 -8.76 -13.91 -6.31
C THR A 95 -9.90 -12.95 -6.60
N ASN A 96 -10.81 -13.31 -7.51
CA ASN A 96 -11.94 -12.47 -7.90
C ASN A 96 -13.20 -12.70 -7.03
N CYS A 97 -13.53 -13.95 -6.69
CA CYS A 97 -14.79 -14.28 -6.00
C CYS A 97 -14.62 -14.95 -4.63
N ALA A 98 -13.39 -15.12 -4.14
CA ALA A 98 -13.04 -15.71 -2.85
C ALA A 98 -13.58 -17.14 -2.58
N ARG A 99 -14.10 -17.84 -3.59
CA ARG A 99 -14.57 -19.22 -3.48
C ARG A 99 -13.40 -20.22 -3.47
N LEU A 100 -13.52 -21.29 -2.67
CA LEU A 100 -12.53 -22.36 -2.57
C LEU A 100 -12.34 -23.06 -3.92
N ILE A 101 -11.09 -23.19 -4.36
CA ILE A 101 -10.74 -23.71 -5.68
C ILE A 101 -9.53 -24.65 -5.60
N CYS A 102 -9.63 -25.84 -6.20
CA CYS A 102 -8.54 -26.82 -6.25
C CYS A 102 -7.56 -26.47 -7.37
N ARG A 103 -6.41 -27.16 -7.41
CA ARG A 103 -5.36 -26.91 -8.42
C ARG A 103 -5.85 -27.13 -9.85
N ASP A 104 -6.74 -28.09 -10.07
CA ASP A 104 -7.25 -28.43 -11.41
C ASP A 104 -8.16 -27.34 -12.00
N HIS A 105 -8.75 -26.50 -11.14
CA HIS A 105 -9.63 -25.41 -11.56
C HIS A 105 -8.97 -24.03 -11.46
N ILE A 106 -7.79 -23.93 -10.85
CA ILE A 106 -7.02 -22.69 -10.81
C ILE A 106 -6.32 -22.52 -12.16
N ILE A 107 -6.42 -21.31 -12.70
CA ILE A 107 -5.60 -20.85 -13.80
C ILE A 107 -4.57 -19.89 -13.21
N GLU A 108 -3.29 -20.23 -13.31
CA GLU A 108 -2.19 -19.35 -12.93
C GLU A 108 -1.73 -18.58 -14.17
N THR A 109 -1.75 -17.25 -14.10
CA THR A 109 -1.37 -16.36 -15.21
C THR A 109 -0.14 -15.56 -14.80
N CYS A 110 0.85 -15.41 -15.69
CA CYS A 110 1.98 -14.51 -15.42
C CYS A 110 1.54 -13.04 -15.48
N PRO A 111 2.29 -12.09 -14.88
CA PRO A 111 1.94 -10.67 -14.90
C PRO A 111 1.69 -10.13 -16.31
N ASP A 112 2.57 -10.47 -17.27
CA ASP A 112 2.46 -9.99 -18.66
C ASP A 112 1.16 -10.46 -19.34
N CYS A 113 0.73 -11.70 -19.10
CA CYS A 113 -0.51 -12.24 -19.65
C CYS A 113 -1.77 -11.73 -18.92
N PHE A 114 -1.63 -11.22 -17.70
CA PHE A 114 -2.74 -10.63 -16.94
C PHE A 114 -3.00 -9.18 -17.32
N GLU A 115 -1.94 -8.42 -17.64
CA GLU A 115 -2.08 -7.01 -18.07
C GLU A 115 -2.60 -6.87 -19.51
N ALA A 116 -2.49 -7.92 -20.34
CA ALA A 116 -2.93 -7.92 -21.73
C ALA A 116 -4.44 -8.21 -21.93
N SER A 117 -5.20 -8.44 -20.86
CA SER A 117 -6.63 -8.84 -20.87
C SER A 117 -7.53 -7.81 -20.20
#